data_AF-A0AAD4XIB3-F1
#
_entry.id   AF-A0AAD4XIB3-F1
#
_cell.length_a   1.000
_cell.length_b   1.000
_cell.length_c   1.000
_cell.angle_alpha   90.00
_cell.angle_beta   90.00
_cell.angle_gamma   90.00
#
_symmetry.space_group_name_H-M   'P 1'
#
loop_
_entity.id
_entity.type
_entity.pdbx_description
1 polymer ?
#
loop_
_entity_poly.entity_id
_entity_poly.type
_entity_poly.pdbx_seq_one_letter_code
_entity_poly.pdbx_strand_id
1 'polypeptide(L)'
;MASFHVRSISLPTSSRTLTLAVEEQLHQLKATEQATSSSLICQNLSSLKDLNERVEDFLYTQDGKCLDSGLDGSIRLLDVCSITKDVLSQMKQSVQELQSSIRRRSSEVSEYVISRKKITKVIRKCLSDLKDSKKIETEGSILREVEATTLAVLESLLSFVSEPKQSKSLISKLILTKRVVHKCEETSEVMEVDTAVKALTKGVEVNNVQKTLKALEMTLEDLEDGLESVFRCLIKNRVSLLNILNQ
;
A
#
# COMPACT_ATOMS: atom_id res chain seq x y z
N MET A 1 -31.93 -0.21 58.12
CA MET A 1 -30.82 -0.65 57.25
C MET A 1 -31.06 -0.05 55.87
N ALA A 2 -30.25 0.93 55.45
CA ALA A 2 -30.38 1.54 54.13
C ALA A 2 -29.75 0.62 53.09
N SER A 3 -30.54 0.19 52.11
CA SER A 3 -30.09 -0.61 50.97
C SER A 3 -29.34 0.28 49.99
N PHE A 4 -28.02 0.08 49.87
CA PHE A 4 -27.21 0.72 48.84
C PHE A 4 -27.41 -0.03 47.53
N HIS A 5 -28.19 0.54 46.62
CA HIS A 5 -28.23 0.11 45.22
C HIS A 5 -26.93 0.51 44.53
N VAL A 6 -26.02 -0.44 44.35
CA VAL A 6 -24.90 -0.33 43.43
C VAL A 6 -25.48 -0.36 42.01
N ARG A 7 -25.48 0.78 41.31
CA ARG A 7 -25.82 0.84 39.88
C ARG A 7 -24.64 0.29 39.09
N SER A 8 -24.83 -0.84 38.42
CA SER A 8 -23.92 -1.33 37.40
C SER A 8 -23.86 -0.34 36.24
N ILE A 9 -22.68 0.21 35.99
CA ILE A 9 -22.35 1.01 34.82
C ILE A 9 -22.10 0.06 33.63
N SER A 10 -23.15 -0.21 32.85
CA SER A 10 -22.99 -0.83 31.54
C SER A 10 -22.27 0.15 30.61
N LEU A 11 -21.11 -0.24 30.09
CA LEU A 11 -20.44 0.45 28.98
C LEU A 11 -21.44 0.68 27.83
N PRO A 12 -21.35 1.80 27.08
CA PRO A 12 -22.27 2.06 25.99
C PRO A 12 -22.14 0.96 24.95
N THR A 13 -23.26 0.30 24.61
CA THR A 13 -23.33 -0.73 23.56
C THR A 13 -22.68 -0.28 22.24
N SER A 14 -22.63 1.04 22.01
CA SER A 14 -22.01 1.71 20.85
C SER A 14 -20.49 1.52 20.75
N SER A 15 -19.72 1.59 21.84
CA SER A 15 -18.25 1.47 21.78
C SER A 15 -17.84 0.05 21.37
N ARG A 16 -18.46 -0.98 21.97
CA ARG A 16 -18.20 -2.37 21.60
C ARG A 16 -18.56 -2.67 20.14
N THR A 17 -19.63 -2.06 19.63
CA THR A 17 -20.02 -2.21 18.21
C THR A 17 -18.99 -1.57 17.28
N LEU A 18 -18.43 -0.40 17.62
CA LEU A 18 -17.37 0.24 16.82
C LEU A 18 -16.08 -0.57 16.84
N THR A 19 -15.66 -1.08 18.01
CA THR A 19 -14.49 -1.96 18.15
C THR A 19 -14.59 -3.17 17.22
N LEU A 20 -15.72 -3.91 17.29
CA LEU A 20 -15.95 -5.09 16.46
C LEU A 20 -15.96 -4.76 14.96
N ALA A 21 -16.51 -3.61 14.58
CA ALA A 21 -16.56 -3.18 13.18
C ALA A 21 -15.16 -2.86 12.61
N VAL A 22 -14.25 -2.33 13.42
CA VAL A 22 -12.85 -2.10 13.06
C VAL A 22 -12.09 -3.42 12.96
N GLU A 23 -12.27 -4.31 13.94
CA GLU A 23 -11.65 -5.65 13.95
C GLU A 23 -12.08 -6.51 12.74
N GLU A 24 -13.36 -6.47 12.36
CA GLU A 24 -13.87 -7.20 11.20
C GLU A 24 -13.23 -6.72 9.89
N GLN A 25 -13.13 -5.40 9.70
CA GLN A 25 -12.46 -4.83 8.53
C GLN A 25 -10.96 -5.14 8.51
N LEU A 26 -10.30 -5.07 9.67
CA LEU A 26 -8.90 -5.47 9.80
C LEU A 26 -8.71 -6.92 9.38
N HIS A 27 -9.59 -7.82 9.83
CA HIS A 27 -9.50 -9.23 9.50
C HIS A 27 -9.66 -9.47 7.99
N GLN A 28 -10.62 -8.80 7.35
CA GLN A 28 -10.82 -8.88 5.90
C GLN A 28 -9.61 -8.35 5.13
N LEU A 29 -9.05 -7.22 5.55
CA LEU A 29 -7.93 -6.59 4.87
C LEU A 29 -6.63 -7.38 5.03
N LYS A 30 -6.38 -7.97 6.20
CA LYS A 30 -5.21 -8.85 6.43
C LYS A 30 -5.19 -10.06 5.51
N ALA A 31 -6.36 -10.55 5.07
CA ALA A 31 -6.41 -11.65 4.11
C ALA A 31 -5.85 -11.28 2.73
N THR A 32 -5.84 -9.98 2.39
CA THR A 32 -5.42 -9.47 1.07
C THR A 32 -4.24 -8.50 1.15
N GLU A 33 -3.67 -8.22 2.33
CA GLU A 33 -2.64 -7.19 2.53
C GLU A 33 -1.35 -7.42 1.73
N GLN A 34 -1.04 -8.67 1.35
CA GLN A 34 0.09 -9.09 0.52
C GLN A 34 -0.25 -9.15 -0.99
N ALA A 35 -1.14 -8.27 -1.43
CA ALA A 35 -1.59 -8.21 -2.82
C ALA A 35 -0.43 -7.94 -3.79
N THR A 36 -0.42 -8.66 -4.91
CA THR A 36 0.57 -8.50 -5.99
C THR A 36 -0.01 -7.88 -7.26
N SER A 37 -1.34 -7.91 -7.43
CA SER A 37 -2.01 -7.29 -8.58
C SER A 37 -2.48 -5.87 -8.26
N SER A 38 -2.41 -5.00 -9.25
CA SER A 38 -2.88 -3.61 -9.16
C SER A 38 -4.33 -3.50 -8.69
N SER A 39 -5.23 -4.31 -9.26
CA SER A 39 -6.65 -4.33 -8.92
C SER A 39 -6.91 -4.62 -7.44
N LEU A 40 -6.22 -5.62 -6.88
CA LEU A 40 -6.36 -5.97 -5.48
C LEU A 40 -5.71 -4.92 -4.57
N ILE A 41 -4.62 -4.29 -5.01
CA ILE A 41 -4.03 -3.16 -4.29
C ILE A 41 -4.98 -1.95 -4.26
N CYS A 42 -5.62 -1.59 -5.39
CA CYS A 42 -6.66 -0.55 -5.43
C CYS A 42 -7.84 -0.87 -4.50
N GLN A 43 -8.28 -2.13 -4.48
CA GLN A 43 -9.30 -2.58 -3.54
C GLN A 43 -8.85 -2.42 -2.09
N ASN A 44 -7.62 -2.82 -1.76
CA ASN A 44 -7.07 -2.66 -0.41
C ASN A 44 -6.95 -1.19 0.00
N LEU A 45 -6.58 -0.27 -0.91
CA LEU A 45 -6.56 1.17 -0.64
C LEU A 45 -7.96 1.70 -0.32
N SER A 46 -8.97 1.23 -1.06
CA SER A 46 -10.37 1.56 -0.79
C SER A 46 -10.82 1.04 0.57
N SER A 47 -10.50 -0.21 0.90
CA SER A 47 -10.78 -0.77 2.22
C SER A 47 -10.02 -0.09 3.35
N LEU A 48 -8.78 0.36 3.12
CA LEU A 48 -8.01 1.16 4.08
C LEU A 48 -8.64 2.52 4.34
N LYS A 49 -9.16 3.18 3.30
CA LYS A 49 -9.90 4.43 3.44
C LYS A 49 -11.08 4.22 4.40
N ASP A 50 -11.91 3.22 4.13
CA ASP A 50 -13.09 2.90 4.94
C ASP A 50 -12.71 2.54 6.39
N LEU A 51 -11.64 1.76 6.57
CA LEU A 51 -11.10 1.43 7.89
C LEU A 51 -10.68 2.67 8.65
N ASN A 52 -9.92 3.56 8.01
CA ASN A 52 -9.42 4.77 8.66
C ASN A 52 -10.53 5.78 8.98
N GLU A 53 -11.61 5.85 8.18
CA GLU A 53 -12.81 6.62 8.52
C GLU A 53 -13.49 6.10 9.80
N ARG A 54 -13.56 4.77 10.00
CA ARG A 54 -14.10 4.19 11.24
C ARG A 54 -13.17 4.34 12.43
N VAL A 55 -11.86 4.34 12.19
CA VAL A 55 -10.86 4.59 13.24
C VAL A 55 -11.05 5.98 13.83
N GLU A 56 -11.41 6.98 13.02
CA GLU A 56 -11.71 8.33 13.51
C GLU A 56 -12.77 8.31 14.62
N ASP A 57 -13.90 7.63 14.40
CA ASP A 57 -14.97 7.47 15.39
C ASP A 57 -14.53 6.63 16.60
N PHE A 58 -13.75 5.57 16.35
CA PHE A 58 -13.22 4.69 17.39
C PHE A 58 -12.32 5.44 18.38
N LEU A 59 -11.50 6.38 17.92
CA LEU A 59 -10.57 7.15 18.75
C LEU A 59 -11.27 7.87 19.91
N TYR A 60 -12.46 8.44 19.67
CA TYR A 60 -13.25 9.12 20.71
C TYR A 60 -13.81 8.18 21.78
N THR A 61 -13.78 6.87 21.56
CA THR A 61 -14.25 5.87 22.52
C THR A 61 -13.13 5.32 23.42
N GLN A 62 -11.87 5.64 23.13
CA GLN A 62 -10.70 5.11 23.83
C GLN A 62 -10.25 6.03 24.97
N ASP A 63 -9.76 5.44 26.07
CA ASP A 63 -9.15 6.18 27.18
C ASP A 63 -7.78 6.74 26.77
N GLY A 64 -7.46 7.97 27.19
CA GLY A 64 -6.30 8.76 26.75
C GLY A 64 -4.96 8.03 26.85
N LYS A 65 -4.81 7.09 27.79
CA LYS A 65 -3.60 6.26 27.97
C LYS A 65 -3.30 5.32 26.80
N CYS A 66 -4.30 4.94 26.01
CA CYS A 66 -4.14 4.05 24.83
C CYS A 66 -3.71 4.82 23.57
N LEU A 67 -3.83 6.16 23.58
CA LEU A 67 -3.66 7.00 22.39
C LEU A 67 -2.24 7.53 22.19
N ASP A 68 -1.42 7.56 23.25
CA ASP A 68 -0.07 8.16 23.21
C ASP A 68 0.85 7.45 22.21
N SER A 69 0.85 6.10 22.21
CA SER A 69 1.56 5.29 21.21
C SER A 69 1.00 5.44 19.78
N GLY A 70 -0.25 5.90 19.65
CA GLY A 70 -0.91 6.12 18.36
C GLY A 70 -0.38 7.34 17.62
N LEU A 71 0.13 8.36 18.33
CA LEU A 71 0.70 9.55 17.69
C LEU A 71 1.98 9.22 16.90
N ASP A 72 2.90 8.47 17.50
CA ASP A 72 4.14 8.05 16.84
C ASP A 72 3.85 7.17 15.63
N GLY A 73 2.90 6.23 15.77
CA GLY A 73 2.41 5.41 14.66
C GLY A 73 1.84 6.26 13.53
N SER A 74 1.04 7.29 13.84
CA SER A 74 0.45 8.18 12.81
C SER A 74 1.50 8.97 12.03
N ILE A 75 2.61 9.40 12.66
CA ILE A 75 3.72 10.09 11.96
C ILE A 75 4.34 9.12 10.96
N ARG A 76 4.68 7.91 11.43
CA ARG A 76 5.29 6.88 10.60
C ARG A 76 4.42 6.51 9.40
N LEU A 77 3.11 6.37 9.58
CA LEU A 77 2.18 6.12 8.48
C LEU A 77 2.17 7.25 7.45
N LEU A 78 2.15 8.50 7.91
CA LEU A 78 2.17 9.66 7.03
C LEU A 78 3.49 9.76 6.24
N ASP A 79 4.63 9.53 6.89
CA ASP A 79 5.94 9.57 6.24
C ASP A 79 6.04 8.52 5.11
N VAL A 80 5.63 7.28 5.40
CA VAL A 80 5.65 6.18 4.40
C VAL A 80 4.65 6.46 3.27
N CYS A 81 3.47 6.98 3.59
CA CYS A 81 2.46 7.36 2.61
C CYS A 81 2.96 8.49 1.70
N SER A 82 3.62 9.52 2.24
CA SER A 82 4.27 10.59 1.47
C SER A 82 5.33 10.06 0.52
N ILE A 83 6.23 9.19 0.99
CA ILE A 83 7.23 8.54 0.12
C ILE A 83 6.56 7.74 -1.01
N THR A 84 5.48 7.03 -0.69
CA THR A 84 4.75 6.20 -1.66
C THR A 84 4.07 7.06 -2.73
N LYS A 85 3.48 8.20 -2.35
CA LYS A 85 2.93 9.19 -3.28
C LYS A 85 4.01 9.70 -4.23
N ASP A 86 5.16 10.13 -3.70
CA ASP A 86 6.27 10.61 -4.52
C ASP A 86 6.79 9.56 -5.51
N VAL A 87 6.80 8.28 -5.09
CA VAL A 87 7.17 7.15 -5.94
C VAL A 87 6.17 6.97 -7.09
N LEU A 88 4.87 7.00 -6.81
CA LEU A 88 3.83 6.85 -7.84
C LEU A 88 3.90 8.00 -8.85
N SER A 89 4.01 9.25 -8.36
CA SER A 89 4.08 10.43 -9.23
C SER A 89 5.32 10.42 -10.11
N GLN A 90 6.48 10.05 -9.56
CA GLN A 90 7.70 9.92 -10.37
C GLN A 90 7.59 8.80 -11.40
N MET A 91 6.99 7.66 -11.05
CA MET A 91 6.80 6.55 -11.99
C MET A 91 5.87 6.96 -13.12
N LYS A 92 4.71 7.56 -12.81
CA LYS A 92 3.72 8.04 -13.77
C LYS A 92 4.30 9.09 -14.71
N GLN A 93 5.03 10.07 -14.17
CA GLN A 93 5.73 11.07 -14.96
C GLN A 93 6.71 10.42 -15.94
N SER A 94 7.51 9.44 -15.49
CA SER A 94 8.46 8.74 -16.37
C SER A 94 7.78 7.93 -17.48
N VAL A 95 6.60 7.35 -17.20
CA VAL A 95 5.79 6.63 -18.18
C VAL A 95 5.24 7.60 -19.24
N GLN A 96 4.72 8.76 -18.80
CA GLN A 96 4.19 9.79 -19.69
C GLN A 96 5.28 10.41 -20.59
N GLU A 97 6.46 10.68 -20.04
CA GLU A 97 7.63 11.16 -20.77
C GLU A 97 8.06 10.16 -21.84
N LEU A 98 8.22 8.88 -21.47
CA LEU A 98 8.54 7.81 -22.41
C LEU A 98 7.50 7.69 -23.52
N GLN A 99 6.21 7.73 -23.18
CA GLN A 99 5.13 7.68 -24.16
C GLN A 99 5.18 8.88 -25.13
N SER A 100 5.48 10.07 -24.62
CA SER A 100 5.63 11.28 -25.42
C SER A 100 6.84 11.20 -26.35
N SER A 101 7.98 10.71 -25.86
CA SER A 101 9.20 10.49 -26.64
C SER A 101 8.94 9.53 -27.80
N ILE A 102 8.33 8.37 -27.53
CA ILE A 102 7.99 7.37 -28.57
C ILE A 102 7.10 7.99 -29.64
N ARG A 103 6.06 8.75 -29.26
CA ARG A 103 5.16 9.43 -30.20
C ARG A 103 5.91 10.46 -31.07
N ARG A 104 6.88 11.17 -30.50
CA ARG A 104 7.72 12.14 -31.21
C ARG A 104 8.82 11.48 -32.05
N ARG A 105 8.94 10.15 -32.03
CA ARG A 105 10.07 9.39 -32.62
C ARG A 105 11.44 9.83 -32.05
N SER A 106 11.43 10.35 -30.82
CA SER A 106 12.63 10.54 -29.99
C SER A 106 12.89 9.24 -29.23
N SER A 107 14.15 8.89 -28.97
CA SER A 107 14.52 7.68 -28.22
C SER A 107 15.03 7.99 -26.80
N GLU A 108 14.19 8.62 -25.97
CA GLU A 108 14.48 8.89 -24.55
C GLU A 108 14.26 7.64 -23.65
N VAL A 109 14.34 6.45 -24.23
CA VAL A 109 14.23 5.16 -23.51
C VAL A 109 15.26 5.07 -22.38
N SER A 110 16.45 5.68 -22.58
CA SER A 110 17.50 5.71 -21.56
C SER A 110 17.13 6.53 -20.32
N GLU A 111 16.33 7.59 -20.47
CA GLU A 111 15.90 8.47 -19.39
C GLU A 111 14.88 7.76 -18.50
N TYR A 112 13.89 7.06 -19.11
CA TYR A 112 13.01 6.17 -18.37
C TYR A 112 13.79 5.13 -17.56
N VAL A 113 14.79 4.46 -18.16
CA VAL A 113 15.61 3.46 -17.46
C VAL A 113 16.37 4.07 -16.27
N ILE A 114 16.86 5.30 -16.40
CA ILE A 114 17.53 6.02 -15.29
C ILE A 114 16.53 6.36 -14.19
N SER A 115 15.37 6.93 -14.53
CA SER A 115 14.30 7.27 -13.59
C SER A 115 13.78 6.04 -12.86
N ARG A 116 13.51 4.96 -13.60
CA ARG A 116 13.14 3.65 -13.06
C ARG A 116 14.12 3.17 -11.99
N LYS A 117 15.43 3.19 -12.27
CA LYS A 117 16.48 2.80 -11.30
C LYS A 117 16.47 3.66 -10.03
N LYS A 118 16.27 4.98 -10.18
CA LYS A 118 16.19 5.91 -9.05
C LYS A 118 14.97 5.61 -8.19
N ILE A 119 13.80 5.46 -8.79
CA ILE A 119 12.55 5.10 -8.13
C ILE A 119 12.73 3.78 -7.36
N THR A 120 13.24 2.72 -8.00
CA THR A 120 13.47 1.44 -7.32
C THR A 120 14.46 1.56 -6.17
N LYS A 121 15.44 2.48 -6.24
CA LYS A 121 16.38 2.73 -5.12
C LYS A 121 15.68 3.34 -3.92
N VAL A 122 14.80 4.33 -4.15
CA VAL A 122 13.97 4.95 -3.10
C VAL A 122 13.07 3.89 -2.46
N ILE A 123 12.38 3.09 -3.26
CA ILE A 123 11.50 2.02 -2.75
C ILE A 123 12.28 1.03 -1.88
N ARG A 124 13.42 0.50 -2.38
CA ARG A 124 14.23 -0.46 -1.61
C ARG A 124 14.70 0.11 -0.27
N LYS A 125 15.04 1.41 -0.23
CA LYS A 125 15.41 2.08 1.01
C LYS A 125 14.22 2.09 1.98
N CYS A 126 13.07 2.57 1.53
CA CYS A 126 11.85 2.63 2.33
C CYS A 126 11.46 1.25 2.90
N LEU A 127 11.46 0.20 2.06
CA LEU A 127 11.16 -1.17 2.50
C LEU A 127 12.19 -1.72 3.50
N SER A 128 13.45 -1.30 3.42
CA SER A 128 14.47 -1.67 4.41
C SER A 128 14.19 -1.02 5.77
N ASP A 129 13.91 0.29 5.76
CA ASP A 129 13.62 1.08 6.97
C ASP A 129 12.35 0.54 7.69
N LEU A 130 11.36 0.08 6.91
CA LEU A 130 10.16 -0.60 7.43
C LEU A 130 10.46 -1.96 8.08
N LYS A 131 11.38 -2.74 7.52
CA LYS A 131 11.74 -4.05 8.07
C LYS A 131 12.48 -3.94 9.40
N ASP A 132 13.33 -2.93 9.54
CA ASP A 132 14.09 -2.71 10.77
C ASP A 132 13.20 -2.25 11.93
N SER A 133 12.07 -1.59 11.63
CA SER A 133 11.07 -1.15 12.62
C SER A 133 10.09 -2.24 13.09
N LYS A 134 9.91 -3.36 12.35
CA LYS A 134 9.01 -4.46 12.74
C LYS A 134 9.52 -5.35 13.88
N LYS A 135 10.78 -5.24 14.29
CA LYS A 135 11.39 -6.14 15.29
C LYS A 135 10.98 -5.90 16.75
N ILE A 136 10.11 -4.93 17.03
CA ILE A 136 9.95 -4.39 18.39
C ILE A 136 8.59 -4.69 19.05
N GLU A 137 7.55 -5.15 18.35
CA GLU A 137 6.20 -5.20 18.97
C GLU A 137 5.39 -6.43 18.56
N THR A 138 4.87 -7.20 19.53
CA THR A 138 4.04 -8.38 19.23
C THR A 138 2.78 -8.52 20.09
N GLU A 139 2.46 -7.57 20.97
CA GLU A 139 1.13 -7.51 21.59
C GLU A 139 0.73 -6.03 21.69
N GLY A 140 -0.27 -5.62 20.91
CA GLY A 140 -0.59 -4.20 20.71
C GLY A 140 -2.08 -3.97 20.48
N SER A 141 -2.54 -2.78 20.87
CA SER A 141 -3.92 -2.30 20.71
C SER A 141 -4.42 -2.36 19.26
N ILE A 142 -5.73 -2.23 19.06
CA ILE A 142 -6.35 -2.16 17.72
C ILE A 142 -5.66 -1.09 16.84
N LEU A 143 -5.21 0.03 17.41
CA LEU A 143 -4.49 1.06 16.68
C LEU A 143 -3.13 0.57 16.12
N ARG A 144 -2.42 -0.30 16.86
CA ARG A 144 -1.20 -0.95 16.35
C ARG A 144 -1.51 -1.93 15.23
N GLU A 145 -2.64 -2.63 15.30
CA GLU A 145 -3.07 -3.50 14.21
C GLU A 145 -3.46 -2.72 12.95
N VAL A 146 -4.14 -1.58 13.10
CA VAL A 146 -4.42 -0.63 12.01
C VAL A 146 -3.12 -0.12 11.40
N GLU A 147 -2.16 0.30 12.23
CA GLU A 147 -0.84 0.75 11.79
C GLU A 147 -0.15 -0.36 10.96
N ALA A 148 -0.04 -1.57 11.51
CA ALA A 148 0.63 -2.68 10.86
C ALA A 148 -0.02 -3.08 9.53
N THR A 149 -1.36 -3.14 9.50
CA THR A 149 -2.11 -3.49 8.28
C THR A 149 -1.98 -2.39 7.22
N THR A 150 -2.02 -1.12 7.62
CA THR A 150 -1.80 0.02 6.70
C THR A 150 -0.40 -0.05 6.09
N LEU A 151 0.62 -0.32 6.91
CA LEU A 151 1.99 -0.49 6.43
C LEU A 151 2.14 -1.68 5.48
N ALA A 152 1.48 -2.82 5.76
CA ALA A 152 1.53 -3.99 4.90
C ALA A 152 0.97 -3.70 3.49
N VAL A 153 -0.14 -2.97 3.40
CA VAL A 153 -0.71 -2.55 2.10
C VAL A 153 0.22 -1.57 1.37
N LEU A 154 0.82 -0.60 2.07
CA LEU A 154 1.80 0.32 1.49
C LEU A 154 3.06 -0.41 1.01
N GLU A 155 3.53 -1.41 1.75
CA GLU A 155 4.64 -2.28 1.35
C GLU A 155 4.32 -3.07 0.08
N SER A 156 3.10 -3.59 -0.05
CA SER A 156 2.63 -4.30 -1.25
C SER A 156 2.56 -3.37 -2.46
N LEU A 157 2.03 -2.16 -2.28
CA LEU A 157 2.01 -1.11 -3.31
C LEU A 157 3.43 -0.73 -3.78
N LEU A 158 4.32 -0.44 -2.84
CA LEU A 158 5.73 -0.15 -3.14
C LEU A 158 6.40 -1.34 -3.85
N SER A 159 6.12 -2.57 -3.42
CA SER A 159 6.67 -3.79 -4.02
C SER A 159 6.20 -3.97 -5.46
N PHE A 160 4.91 -3.75 -5.73
CA PHE A 160 4.33 -3.74 -7.07
C PHE A 160 5.05 -2.74 -7.99
N VAL A 161 5.22 -1.49 -7.55
CA VAL A 161 5.94 -0.47 -8.33
C VAL A 161 7.42 -0.84 -8.49
N SER A 162 8.05 -1.51 -7.53
CA SER A 162 9.48 -1.84 -7.55
C SER A 162 9.87 -3.04 -8.40
N GLU A 163 8.93 -3.85 -8.90
CA GLU A 163 9.24 -5.18 -9.45
C GLU A 163 10.40 -5.20 -10.46
N PRO A 164 11.33 -6.19 -10.35
CA PRO A 164 10.97 -7.60 -10.15
C PRO A 164 11.62 -8.33 -8.95
N LYS A 165 10.85 -9.26 -8.36
CA LYS A 165 11.38 -10.60 -8.04
C LYS A 165 10.78 -11.60 -9.04
N GLN A 166 11.41 -11.74 -10.20
CA GLN A 166 11.57 -13.09 -10.69
C GLN A 166 12.39 -13.79 -9.60
N SER A 167 11.72 -14.63 -8.81
CA SER A 167 12.43 -15.70 -8.15
C SER A 167 13.33 -16.32 -9.21
N LYS A 168 14.63 -16.42 -8.91
CA LYS A 168 15.53 -17.22 -9.73
C LYS A 168 15.03 -18.67 -9.64
N SER A 169 14.08 -19.04 -10.49
CA SER A 169 13.63 -20.40 -10.70
C SER A 169 13.67 -20.70 -12.20
N LEU A 170 14.84 -20.49 -12.80
CA LEU A 170 15.21 -21.11 -14.07
C LEU A 170 16.14 -22.32 -13.87
N ILE A 171 16.12 -22.94 -12.68
CA ILE A 171 16.69 -24.27 -12.47
C ILE A 171 15.76 -25.08 -11.56
N SER A 172 14.69 -25.59 -12.15
CA SER A 172 14.13 -26.89 -11.75
C SER A 172 13.76 -27.67 -13.02
N LYS A 173 14.78 -27.94 -13.84
CA LYS A 173 14.77 -29.17 -14.63
C LYS A 173 14.87 -30.33 -13.63
N LEU A 174 13.75 -30.86 -13.15
CA LEU A 174 13.49 -32.30 -13.11
C LEU A 174 12.13 -32.62 -12.48
N ILE A 175 11.52 -33.67 -13.03
CA ILE A 175 10.37 -34.45 -12.58
C ILE A 175 8.99 -33.91 -13.02
N LEU A 176 8.58 -34.47 -14.15
CA LEU A 176 7.21 -34.66 -14.61
C LEU A 176 6.29 -35.09 -13.45
N THR A 177 5.25 -34.31 -13.15
CA THR A 177 3.93 -34.87 -12.83
C THR A 177 2.85 -34.05 -13.52
N LYS A 178 2.06 -34.78 -14.29
CA LYS A 178 0.97 -34.35 -15.16
C LYS A 178 -0.14 -33.69 -14.33
N ARG A 179 -0.16 -32.36 -14.28
CA ARG A 179 -1.38 -31.57 -14.05
C ARG A 179 -1.25 -30.24 -14.79
N VAL A 180 -1.99 -30.12 -15.89
CA VAL A 180 -2.22 -28.86 -16.58
C VAL A 180 -3.07 -28.00 -15.64
N VAL A 181 -2.40 -27.23 -14.79
CA VAL A 181 -2.90 -25.93 -14.35
C VAL A 181 -1.95 -24.94 -14.98
N HIS A 182 -2.46 -24.22 -15.96
CA HIS A 182 -1.81 -23.07 -16.54
C HIS A 182 -1.62 -22.07 -15.41
N LYS A 183 -0.49 -22.11 -14.70
CA LYS A 183 -0.09 -21.02 -13.83
C LYS A 183 0.32 -19.92 -14.79
N CYS A 184 -0.66 -19.13 -15.24
CA CYS A 184 -0.38 -17.87 -15.89
C CYS A 184 0.48 -17.11 -14.89
N GLU A 185 1.77 -16.96 -15.20
CA GLU A 185 2.64 -16.07 -14.45
C GLU A 185 2.12 -14.67 -14.83
N GLU A 186 1.19 -14.16 -14.02
CA GLU A 186 0.50 -12.90 -14.26
C GLU A 186 1.57 -11.79 -14.19
N THR A 187 1.97 -11.29 -15.35
CA THR A 187 2.98 -10.24 -15.46
C THR A 187 2.36 -8.93 -15.03
N SER A 188 2.96 -8.24 -14.06
CA SER A 188 2.51 -6.91 -13.68
C SER A 188 2.68 -5.91 -14.82
N GLU A 189 1.85 -4.89 -14.86
CA GLU A 189 1.89 -3.83 -15.89
C GLU A 189 3.26 -3.14 -15.93
N VAL A 190 3.89 -3.00 -14.76
CA VAL A 190 5.27 -2.50 -14.61
C VAL A 190 6.27 -3.41 -15.33
N MET A 191 6.16 -4.73 -15.15
CA MET A 191 7.03 -5.71 -15.79
C MET A 191 6.84 -5.77 -17.31
N GLU A 192 5.61 -5.61 -17.79
CA GLU A 192 5.31 -5.54 -19.22
C GLU A 192 6.00 -4.32 -19.86
N VAL A 193 5.89 -3.14 -19.25
CA VAL A 193 6.59 -1.94 -19.70
C VAL A 193 8.10 -2.12 -19.64
N ASP A 194 8.65 -2.63 -18.54
CA ASP A 194 10.09 -2.82 -18.39
C ASP A 194 10.65 -3.83 -19.42
N THR A 195 9.88 -4.86 -19.76
CA THR A 195 10.23 -5.83 -20.81
C THR A 195 10.21 -5.19 -22.19
N ALA A 196 9.18 -4.41 -22.51
CA ALA A 196 9.07 -3.67 -23.76
C ALA A 196 10.21 -2.66 -23.92
N VAL A 197 10.49 -1.88 -22.89
CA VAL A 197 11.62 -0.92 -22.82
C VAL A 197 12.94 -1.64 -23.06
N LYS A 198 13.17 -2.78 -22.42
CA LYS A 198 14.40 -3.57 -22.60
C LYS A 198 14.55 -4.08 -24.04
N ALA A 199 13.47 -4.47 -24.69
CA ALA A 199 13.49 -4.86 -26.10
C ALA A 199 13.80 -3.66 -27.02
N LEU A 200 13.19 -2.49 -26.76
CA LEU A 200 13.49 -1.24 -27.48
C LEU A 200 14.97 -0.83 -27.35
N THR A 201 15.58 -0.98 -26.18
CA THR A 201 17.03 -0.69 -26.01
C THR A 201 17.93 -1.60 -26.84
N LYS A 202 17.43 -2.75 -27.30
CA LYS A 202 18.14 -3.69 -28.19
C LYS A 202 17.81 -3.48 -29.66
N GLY A 203 17.05 -2.44 -30.00
CA GLY A 203 16.59 -2.18 -31.37
C GLY A 203 15.52 -3.15 -31.86
N VAL A 204 14.88 -3.90 -30.95
CA VAL A 204 13.76 -4.78 -31.30
C VAL A 204 12.50 -3.93 -31.37
N GLU A 205 11.82 -3.97 -32.51
CA GLU A 205 10.50 -3.36 -32.65
C GLU A 205 9.49 -4.12 -31.76
N VAL A 206 8.81 -3.38 -30.89
CA VAL A 206 7.80 -3.94 -29.99
C VAL A 206 6.45 -3.41 -30.42
N ASN A 207 5.57 -4.31 -30.86
CA ASN A 207 4.19 -3.97 -31.12
C ASN A 207 3.48 -3.67 -29.78
N ASN A 208 2.59 -2.66 -29.78
CA ASN A 208 1.73 -2.31 -28.64
C ASN A 208 2.39 -1.61 -27.43
N VAL A 209 3.64 -1.14 -27.49
CA VAL A 209 4.28 -0.41 -26.36
C VAL A 209 3.42 0.74 -25.83
N GLN A 210 2.80 1.51 -26.73
CA GLN A 210 1.92 2.60 -26.34
C GLN A 210 0.70 2.12 -25.55
N LYS A 211 0.14 0.96 -25.89
CA LYS A 211 -1.00 0.38 -25.18
C LYS A 211 -0.58 -0.04 -23.76
N THR A 212 0.56 -0.70 -23.62
CA THR A 212 1.11 -1.12 -22.33
C THR A 212 1.47 0.08 -21.45
N LEU A 213 2.12 1.11 -22.01
CA LEU A 213 2.40 2.37 -21.30
C LEU A 213 1.12 3.04 -20.82
N LYS A 214 0.09 3.12 -21.68
CA LYS A 214 -1.20 3.72 -21.32
C LYS A 214 -1.90 2.93 -20.22
N ALA A 215 -1.85 1.59 -20.26
CA ALA A 215 -2.42 0.76 -19.21
C ALA A 215 -1.73 1.02 -17.87
N LEU A 216 -0.39 1.04 -17.84
CA LEU A 216 0.36 1.35 -16.62
C LEU A 216 0.09 2.78 -16.12
N GLU A 217 -0.01 3.78 -17.00
CA GLU A 217 -0.37 5.15 -16.62
C GLU A 217 -1.73 5.21 -15.90
N MET A 218 -2.74 4.53 -16.44
CA MET A 218 -4.07 4.46 -15.81
C MET A 218 -4.02 3.75 -14.46
N THR A 219 -3.31 2.62 -14.37
CA THR A 219 -3.10 1.92 -13.10
C THR A 219 -2.42 2.81 -12.06
N LEU A 220 -1.41 3.60 -12.46
CA LEU A 220 -0.72 4.51 -11.54
C LEU A 220 -1.64 5.66 -11.09
N GLU A 221 -2.50 6.19 -11.95
CA GLU A 221 -3.52 7.18 -11.58
C GLU A 221 -4.48 6.63 -10.52
N ASP A 222 -5.06 5.44 -10.75
CA ASP A 222 -5.99 4.82 -9.81
C ASP A 222 -5.34 4.57 -8.43
N LEU A 223 -4.06 4.18 -8.42
CA LEU A 223 -3.27 3.99 -7.21
C LEU A 223 -2.97 5.31 -6.49
N GLU A 224 -2.66 6.38 -7.23
CA GLU A 224 -2.45 7.72 -6.66
C GLU A 224 -3.72 8.25 -5.99
N ASP A 225 -4.87 8.13 -6.66
CA ASP A 225 -6.17 8.58 -6.14
C ASP A 225 -6.60 7.80 -4.88
N GLY A 226 -6.43 6.48 -4.91
CA GLY A 226 -6.67 5.62 -3.76
C GLY A 226 -5.78 5.99 -2.57
N LEU A 227 -4.48 6.19 -2.83
CA LEU A 227 -3.50 6.55 -1.80
C LEU A 227 -3.75 7.96 -1.22
N GLU A 228 -4.11 8.93 -2.06
CA GLU A 228 -4.48 10.28 -1.63
C GLU A 228 -5.68 10.25 -0.68
N SER A 229 -6.67 9.41 -0.97
CA SER A 229 -7.83 9.22 -0.10
C SER A 229 -7.44 8.68 1.28
N VAL A 230 -6.57 7.67 1.32
CA VAL A 230 -6.02 7.13 2.57
C VAL A 230 -5.20 8.19 3.32
N PHE A 231 -4.33 8.92 2.62
CA PHE A 231 -3.50 9.98 3.22
C PHE A 231 -4.34 11.04 3.94
N ARG A 232 -5.46 11.46 3.33
CA ARG A 232 -6.39 12.42 3.97
C ARG A 232 -7.02 11.86 5.24
N CYS A 233 -7.42 10.58 5.25
CA CYS A 233 -7.95 9.96 6.45
C CYS A 233 -6.88 9.84 7.56
N LEU A 234 -5.63 9.52 7.22
CA LEU A 234 -4.52 9.48 8.18
C LEU A 234 -4.27 10.86 8.82
N ILE A 235 -4.33 11.94 8.04
CA ILE A 235 -4.22 13.32 8.56
C ILE A 235 -5.37 13.61 9.54
N LYS A 236 -6.61 13.27 9.17
CA LYS A 236 -7.77 13.45 10.07
C LYS A 236 -7.60 12.69 11.38
N ASN A 237 -7.23 11.41 11.31
CA ASN A 237 -7.00 10.57 12.48
C ASN A 237 -5.93 11.16 13.40
N ARG A 238 -4.83 11.66 12.82
CA ARG A 238 -3.78 12.35 13.59
C ARG A 238 -4.30 13.62 14.26
N VAL A 239 -5.09 14.45 13.57
CA VAL A 239 -5.69 15.65 14.14
C VAL A 239 -6.64 15.28 15.29
N SER A 240 -7.47 14.25 15.13
CA SER A 240 -8.36 13.74 16.18
C SER A 240 -7.56 13.24 17.40
N LEU A 241 -6.49 12.46 17.20
CA LEU A 241 -5.58 12.04 18.27
C LEU A 241 -5.00 13.25 19.04
N LEU A 242 -4.48 14.24 18.32
CA LEU A 242 -3.91 15.45 18.93
C LEU A 242 -4.96 16.24 19.71
N ASN A 243 -6.19 16.33 19.20
CA ASN A 243 -7.27 17.03 19.89
C ASN A 243 -7.68 16.31 21.18
N ILE A 244 -7.74 14.98 21.18
CA ILE A 244 -8.11 14.19 22.37
C ILE A 244 -7.03 14.28 23.45
N LEU A 245 -5.75 14.21 23.07
CA LEU A 245 -4.63 14.24 24.02
C LEU A 245 -4.36 15.62 24.64
N ASN A 246 -4.87 16.69 24.03
CA ASN A 246 -4.75 18.06 24.53
C ASN A 246 -6.02 18.59 25.24
N GLN A 247 -7.05 17.75 25.45
CA GLN A 247 -8.23 18.08 26.26
C GLN A 247 -7.97 17.89 27.75
#